data_AF-A0A4P9WUL0-F1
#
_entry.id   AF-A0A4P9WUL0-F1
#
_cell.length_a   1.000
_cell.length_b   1.000
_cell.length_c   1.000
_cell.angle_alpha   90.00
_cell.angle_beta   90.00
_cell.angle_gamma   90.00
#
_symmetry.space_group_name_H-M   'P 1'
#
loop_
_entity.id
_entity.type
_entity.pdbx_description
1 polymer ?
#
loop_
_entity_poly.entity_id
_entity_poly.type
_entity_poly.pdbx_seq_one_letter_code
_entity_poly.pdbx_strand_id
1 'polypeptide(L)'
;MPVASSAAGEVSALVKACSEIVNDLVAAHKAKRDINLNNLKAIYSKKYRLPTQPRLVDIIAALPEEHRNALLPKLKAKPVRTASGIAIVAVMCKPHRCPHIAMTKQICVYCPGGPDSDFEYSTQSYTGYEPTSMRAIRARYDPFDQARGRIDQLRSLGHSVDKVEYVLMGGTFMSLSESYRDWFIANLHDALSGHTSQDVDEAVRLSERSVTKCIGITIETRPDYCLRPHLRQM
;
A
#
# COMPACT_ATOMS: atom_id res chain seq x y z
N MET A 1 -15.24 -26.89 -22.14
CA MET A 1 -16.24 -25.84 -22.44
C MET A 1 -15.57 -24.47 -22.37
N PRO A 2 -15.91 -23.52 -23.26
CA PRO A 2 -15.04 -22.42 -23.66
C PRO A 2 -15.22 -21.20 -22.76
N VAL A 3 -14.24 -20.91 -21.89
CA VAL A 3 -14.22 -19.68 -21.07
C VAL A 3 -13.05 -18.77 -21.44
N ALA A 4 -12.08 -19.27 -22.22
CA ALA A 4 -10.84 -18.52 -22.53
C ALA A 4 -11.00 -17.47 -23.65
N SER A 5 -11.95 -17.62 -24.59
CA SER A 5 -12.05 -16.71 -25.74
C SER A 5 -12.78 -15.40 -25.45
N SER A 6 -13.70 -15.37 -24.47
CA SER A 6 -14.43 -14.15 -24.08
C SER A 6 -13.54 -13.19 -23.27
N ALA A 7 -12.74 -13.71 -22.34
CA ALA A 7 -11.85 -12.91 -21.50
C ALA A 7 -10.79 -12.14 -22.32
N ALA A 8 -10.22 -12.77 -23.35
CA ALA A 8 -9.27 -12.11 -24.25
C ALA A 8 -9.91 -10.96 -25.07
N GLY A 9 -11.16 -11.13 -25.50
CA GLY A 9 -11.92 -10.08 -26.18
C GLY A 9 -12.24 -8.89 -25.28
N GLU A 10 -12.61 -9.15 -24.03
CA GLU A 10 -12.89 -8.11 -23.03
C GLU A 10 -11.65 -7.30 -22.65
N VAL A 11 -10.50 -7.95 -22.46
CA VAL A 11 -9.22 -7.27 -22.20
C VAL A 11 -8.83 -6.39 -23.40
N SER A 12 -8.98 -6.88 -24.63
CA SER A 12 -8.73 -6.08 -25.84
C SER A 12 -9.65 -4.86 -25.94
N ALA A 13 -10.94 -5.02 -25.59
CA ALA A 13 -11.91 -3.93 -25.59
C ALA A 13 -11.60 -2.87 -24.52
N LEU A 14 -11.17 -3.29 -23.33
CA LEU A 14 -10.78 -2.38 -22.24
C LEU A 14 -9.55 -1.54 -22.59
N VAL A 15 -8.54 -2.17 -23.20
CA VAL A 15 -7.34 -1.46 -23.66
C VAL A 15 -7.70 -0.42 -24.72
N LYS A 16 -8.52 -0.79 -25.71
CA LYS A 16 -8.99 0.16 -26.75
C LYS A 16 -9.77 1.33 -26.16
N ALA A 17 -10.67 1.05 -25.21
CA ALA A 17 -11.43 2.09 -24.51
C ALA A 17 -10.50 3.05 -23.74
N CYS A 18 -9.49 2.53 -23.04
CA CYS A 18 -8.53 3.36 -22.30
C CYS A 18 -7.70 4.23 -23.25
N SER A 19 -7.24 3.68 -24.37
CA SER A 19 -6.47 4.44 -25.37
C SER A 19 -7.30 5.58 -25.98
N GLU A 20 -8.57 5.36 -26.30
CA GLU A 20 -9.44 6.42 -26.82
C GLU A 20 -9.73 7.50 -25.77
N ILE A 21 -9.99 7.12 -24.51
CA ILE A 21 -10.14 8.07 -23.40
C ILE A 21 -8.88 8.94 -23.28
N VAL A 22 -7.69 8.34 -23.36
CA VAL A 22 -6.43 9.06 -23.24
C VAL A 22 -6.21 10.01 -24.44
N ASN A 23 -6.55 9.60 -25.66
CA ASN A 23 -6.44 10.45 -26.84
C ASN A 23 -7.32 11.72 -26.72
N ASP A 24 -8.55 11.57 -26.23
CA ASP A 24 -9.43 12.72 -25.99
C ASP A 24 -8.89 13.63 -24.89
N LEU A 25 -8.33 13.07 -23.82
CA LEU A 25 -7.70 13.84 -22.75
C LEU A 25 -6.49 14.63 -23.26
N VAL A 26 -5.67 14.03 -24.13
CA VAL A 26 -4.52 14.70 -24.76
C VAL A 26 -4.99 15.82 -25.69
N ALA A 27 -5.99 15.56 -26.54
CA ALA A 27 -6.55 16.56 -27.45
C ALA A 27 -7.11 17.76 -26.69
N ALA A 28 -7.85 17.50 -25.61
CA ALA A 28 -8.42 18.55 -24.77
C ALA A 28 -7.38 19.32 -23.98
N HIS A 29 -6.31 18.66 -23.54
CA HIS A 29 -5.17 19.33 -22.91
C HIS A 29 -4.51 20.31 -23.88
N LYS A 30 -4.26 19.89 -25.14
CA LYS A 30 -3.73 20.77 -26.19
C LYS A 30 -4.67 21.95 -26.48
N ALA A 31 -5.99 21.71 -26.47
CA ALA A 31 -7.01 22.74 -26.66
C ALA A 31 -7.33 23.57 -25.40
N LYS A 32 -6.65 23.33 -24.27
CA LYS A 32 -6.93 23.96 -22.95
C LYS A 32 -8.40 23.90 -22.51
N ARG A 33 -9.13 22.84 -22.90
CA ARG A 33 -10.53 22.64 -22.55
C ARG A 33 -10.65 21.77 -21.30
N ASP A 34 -11.57 22.13 -20.41
CA ASP A 34 -11.91 21.28 -19.27
C ASP A 34 -12.84 20.14 -19.70
N ILE A 35 -12.54 18.92 -19.25
CA ILE A 35 -13.26 17.71 -19.63
C ILE A 35 -13.66 16.94 -18.38
N ASN A 36 -14.93 16.53 -18.36
CA ASN A 36 -15.45 15.63 -17.36
C ASN A 36 -15.06 14.18 -17.68
N LEU A 37 -14.11 13.64 -16.91
CA LEU A 37 -13.62 12.26 -16.99
C LEU A 37 -14.72 11.20 -16.81
N ASN A 38 -15.72 11.45 -15.97
CA ASN A 38 -16.79 10.49 -15.73
C ASN A 38 -17.68 10.34 -16.97
N ASN A 39 -17.90 11.43 -17.70
CA ASN A 39 -18.66 11.39 -18.96
C ASN A 39 -17.89 10.61 -20.03
N LEU A 40 -16.59 10.84 -20.18
CA LEU A 40 -15.76 10.07 -21.12
C LEU A 40 -15.78 8.58 -20.79
N LYS A 41 -15.60 8.22 -19.50
CA LYS A 41 -15.72 6.83 -19.05
C LYS A 41 -17.06 6.22 -19.47
N ALA A 42 -18.17 6.92 -19.24
CA ALA A 42 -19.50 6.42 -19.59
C ALA A 42 -19.67 6.23 -21.11
N ILE A 43 -19.21 7.18 -21.93
CA ILE A 43 -19.29 7.11 -23.40
C ILE A 43 -18.53 5.91 -23.93
N TYR A 44 -17.26 5.75 -23.53
CA TYR A 44 -16.41 4.69 -24.05
C TYR A 44 -16.76 3.31 -23.46
N SER A 45 -17.21 3.25 -22.20
CA SER A 45 -17.81 2.02 -21.66
C SER A 45 -19.01 1.55 -22.46
N LYS A 46 -19.88 2.47 -22.91
CA LYS A 46 -21.03 2.12 -23.74
C LYS A 46 -20.63 1.72 -25.16
N LYS A 47 -19.66 2.43 -25.76
CA LYS A 47 -19.14 2.14 -27.12
C LYS A 47 -18.55 0.74 -27.21
N TYR A 48 -17.77 0.33 -26.21
CA TYR A 48 -17.10 -0.98 -26.18
C TYR A 48 -17.86 -2.06 -25.41
N ARG A 49 -19.07 -1.77 -24.92
CA ARG A 49 -19.91 -2.68 -24.13
C ARG A 49 -19.16 -3.31 -22.94
N LEU A 50 -18.39 -2.49 -22.23
CA LEU A 50 -17.63 -2.96 -21.08
C LEU A 50 -18.57 -3.32 -19.92
N PRO A 51 -18.33 -4.44 -19.21
CA PRO A 51 -19.15 -4.83 -18.06
C PRO A 51 -19.00 -3.87 -16.88
N THR A 52 -17.85 -3.20 -16.79
CA THR A 52 -17.56 -2.20 -15.76
C THR A 52 -16.85 -0.99 -16.37
N GLN A 53 -16.94 0.15 -15.69
CA GLN A 53 -16.21 1.35 -16.13
C GLN A 53 -14.70 1.18 -15.91
N PRO A 54 -13.85 1.66 -16.85
CA PRO A 54 -12.40 1.66 -16.67
C PRO A 54 -12.00 2.30 -15.35
N ARG A 55 -11.12 1.64 -14.60
CA ARG A 55 -10.62 2.22 -13.35
C ARG A 55 -9.64 3.32 -13.69
N LEU A 56 -9.47 4.25 -12.75
CA LEU A 56 -8.51 5.34 -12.92
C LEU A 56 -7.08 4.81 -13.14
N VAL A 57 -6.72 3.71 -12.47
CA VAL A 57 -5.43 3.02 -12.63
C VAL A 57 -5.21 2.56 -14.08
N ASP A 58 -6.24 1.99 -14.71
CA ASP A 58 -6.15 1.48 -16.08
C ASP A 58 -5.96 2.64 -17.09
N ILE A 59 -6.62 3.78 -16.84
CA ILE A 59 -6.44 5.00 -17.65
C ILE A 59 -5.05 5.60 -17.46
N ILE A 60 -4.54 5.64 -16.22
CA ILE A 60 -3.19 6.14 -15.92
C ILE A 60 -2.11 5.27 -16.56
N ALA A 61 -2.31 3.95 -16.58
CA ALA A 61 -1.41 3.00 -17.22
C ALA A 61 -1.36 3.19 -18.75
N ALA A 62 -2.45 3.64 -19.38
CA ALA A 62 -2.54 3.88 -20.82
C ALA A 62 -1.99 5.24 -21.29
N LEU A 63 -1.52 6.11 -20.39
CA LEU A 63 -0.95 7.42 -20.74
C LEU A 63 0.41 7.29 -21.45
N PRO A 64 0.59 7.92 -22.64
CA PRO A 64 1.91 8.09 -23.26
C PRO A 64 2.88 8.84 -22.33
N GLU A 65 4.16 8.44 -22.32
CA GLU A 65 5.19 9.04 -21.47
C GLU A 65 5.34 10.56 -21.70
N GLU A 66 5.22 11.01 -22.95
CA GLU A 66 5.32 12.42 -23.33
C GLU A 66 4.30 13.32 -22.62
N HIS A 67 3.07 12.83 -22.44
CA HIS A 67 1.97 13.62 -21.88
C HIS A 67 1.70 13.26 -20.41
N ARG A 68 2.41 12.26 -19.87
CA ARG A 68 2.25 11.74 -18.52
C ARG A 68 2.48 12.83 -17.47
N ASN A 69 3.53 13.63 -17.60
CA ASN A 69 3.85 14.69 -16.64
C ASN A 69 2.79 15.81 -16.59
N ALA A 70 2.14 16.11 -17.72
CA ALA A 70 1.13 17.16 -17.81
C ALA A 70 -0.27 16.70 -17.35
N LEU A 71 -0.60 15.41 -17.56
CA LEU A 71 -1.92 14.85 -17.28
C LEU A 71 -2.02 14.16 -15.91
N LEU A 72 -0.93 13.57 -15.39
CA LEU A 72 -0.93 12.90 -14.08
C LEU A 72 -1.44 13.79 -12.94
N PRO A 73 -1.02 15.07 -12.81
CA PRO A 73 -1.52 15.92 -11.72
C PRO A 73 -3.03 16.12 -11.76
N LYS A 74 -3.64 16.13 -12.95
CA LYS A 74 -5.10 16.29 -13.13
C LYS A 74 -5.87 14.98 -12.88
N LEU A 75 -5.21 13.84 -13.07
CA LEU A 75 -5.78 12.51 -12.91
C LEU A 75 -5.50 11.89 -11.54
N LYS A 76 -4.63 12.50 -10.73
CA LYS A 76 -4.23 11.99 -9.42
C LYS A 76 -5.42 11.97 -8.45
N ALA A 77 -5.77 10.79 -7.97
CA ALA A 77 -6.79 10.64 -6.95
C ALA A 77 -6.28 11.18 -5.59
N LYS A 78 -7.07 12.03 -4.91
CA LYS A 78 -6.79 12.51 -3.55
C LYS A 78 -5.36 13.07 -3.40
N PRO A 79 -5.04 14.19 -4.07
CA PRO A 79 -3.67 14.74 -4.17
C PRO A 79 -3.01 15.02 -2.81
N VAL A 80 -3.80 15.32 -1.77
CA VAL A 80 -3.35 15.58 -0.40
C VAL A 80 -2.54 14.43 0.21
N ARG A 81 -2.79 13.18 -0.21
CA ARG A 81 -2.14 11.97 0.35
C ARG A 81 -0.62 11.90 0.15
N THR A 82 -0.06 12.72 -0.73
CA THR A 82 1.39 12.80 -0.98
C THR A 82 1.79 14.25 -1.25
N ALA A 83 1.07 15.21 -0.68
CA ALA A 83 1.36 16.63 -0.89
C ALA A 83 2.74 17.01 -0.31
N SER A 84 3.17 16.34 0.76
CA SER A 84 4.51 16.46 1.36
C SER A 84 5.62 15.77 0.55
N GLY A 85 5.28 15.06 -0.53
CA GLY A 85 6.23 14.23 -1.28
C GLY A 85 6.66 12.95 -0.56
N ILE A 86 6.05 12.62 0.58
CA ILE A 86 6.33 11.40 1.37
C ILE A 86 5.15 10.44 1.24
N ALA A 87 5.43 9.19 0.89
CA ALA A 87 4.47 8.10 0.85
C ALA A 87 4.43 7.39 2.20
N ILE A 88 3.34 7.58 2.96
CA ILE A 88 3.12 6.87 4.22
C ILE A 88 2.64 5.44 3.94
N VAL A 89 3.42 4.46 4.41
CA VAL A 89 3.13 3.03 4.28
C VAL A 89 2.93 2.44 5.67
N ALA A 90 1.67 2.32 6.05
CA ALA A 90 1.28 1.68 7.31
C ALA A 90 1.21 0.16 7.15
N VAL A 91 1.92 -0.56 8.02
CA VAL A 91 2.03 -2.03 8.05
C VAL A 91 1.69 -2.56 9.44
N MET A 92 1.25 -3.80 9.51
CA MET A 92 0.92 -4.48 10.77
C MET A 92 1.79 -5.72 10.94
N CYS A 93 2.28 -5.92 12.15
CA CYS A 93 2.97 -7.16 12.54
C CYS A 93 1.96 -8.29 12.80
N LYS A 94 2.46 -9.52 12.97
CA LYS A 94 1.62 -10.68 13.26
C LYS A 94 0.71 -10.44 14.47
N PRO A 95 -0.55 -10.90 14.45
CA PRO A 95 -1.40 -10.93 15.63
C PRO A 95 -0.71 -11.69 16.76
N HIS A 96 -0.59 -11.06 17.91
CA HIS A 96 -0.01 -11.65 19.10
C HIS A 96 -0.66 -11.05 20.35
N ARG A 97 -0.55 -11.79 21.45
CA ARG A 97 -1.07 -11.36 22.75
C ARG A 97 -0.16 -10.28 23.35
N CYS A 98 -0.77 -9.29 24.00
CA CYS A 98 -0.05 -8.28 24.76
C CYS A 98 0.81 -8.90 25.87
N PRO A 99 2.02 -8.38 26.14
CA PRO A 99 2.92 -8.94 27.15
C PRO A 99 2.38 -8.82 28.59
N HIS A 100 1.61 -7.78 28.89
CA HIS A 100 1.06 -7.58 30.23
C HIS A 100 0.08 -8.68 30.65
N ILE A 101 -0.54 -9.40 29.70
CA ILE A 101 -1.46 -10.51 29.97
C ILE A 101 -0.76 -11.60 30.80
N ALA A 102 0.55 -11.79 30.65
CA ALA A 102 1.30 -12.74 31.46
C ALA A 102 1.23 -12.41 32.96
N MET A 103 1.22 -11.11 33.30
CA MET A 103 1.20 -10.58 34.66
C MET A 103 -0.21 -10.34 35.18
N THR A 104 -1.06 -9.65 34.41
CA THR A 104 -2.41 -9.24 34.82
C THR A 104 -3.47 -10.30 34.59
N LYS A 105 -3.17 -11.33 33.77
CA LYS A 105 -4.11 -12.37 33.31
C LYS A 105 -5.34 -11.83 32.56
N GLN A 106 -5.34 -10.56 32.17
CA GLN A 106 -6.45 -9.88 31.50
C GLN A 106 -5.93 -8.95 30.41
N ILE A 107 -6.75 -8.77 29.37
CA ILE A 107 -6.56 -7.75 28.34
C ILE A 107 -6.98 -6.36 28.85
N CYS A 108 -6.55 -5.28 28.20
CA CYS A 108 -7.03 -3.94 28.51
C CYS A 108 -8.55 -3.84 28.29
N VAL A 109 -9.27 -3.26 29.25
CA VAL A 109 -10.75 -3.16 29.26
C VAL A 109 -11.32 -2.55 27.98
N TYR A 110 -10.64 -1.55 27.41
CA TYR A 110 -11.10 -0.84 26.22
C TYR A 110 -10.53 -1.40 24.90
N CYS A 111 -9.82 -2.52 24.92
CA CYS A 111 -9.22 -3.08 23.72
C CYS A 111 -10.26 -3.93 22.95
N PRO A 112 -10.71 -3.51 21.75
CA PRO A 112 -11.81 -4.18 21.06
C PRO A 112 -11.40 -5.52 20.43
N GLY A 113 -10.18 -5.63 19.91
CA GLY A 113 -9.73 -6.77 19.12
C GLY A 113 -8.43 -7.40 19.60
N GLY A 114 -7.95 -8.37 18.81
CA GLY A 114 -6.78 -9.19 19.09
C GLY A 114 -7.09 -10.69 19.07
N PRO A 115 -6.08 -11.54 19.34
CA PRO A 115 -6.21 -13.00 19.24
C PRO A 115 -7.26 -13.63 20.16
N ASP A 116 -7.60 -12.96 21.27
CA ASP A 116 -8.56 -13.43 22.28
C ASP A 116 -9.93 -12.73 22.15
N SER A 117 -10.23 -12.14 20.98
CA SER A 117 -11.49 -11.46 20.70
C SER A 117 -12.31 -12.23 19.66
N ASP A 118 -13.59 -11.85 19.51
CA ASP A 118 -14.48 -12.39 18.48
C ASP A 118 -14.11 -11.95 17.05
N PHE A 119 -13.15 -11.02 16.89
CA PHE A 119 -12.68 -10.55 15.60
C PHE A 119 -11.61 -11.49 15.03
N GLU A 120 -12.02 -12.30 14.05
CA GLU A 120 -11.14 -13.27 13.39
C GLU A 120 -9.89 -12.61 12.79
N TYR A 121 -8.73 -13.17 13.15
CA TYR A 121 -7.43 -12.84 12.57
C TYR A 121 -7.06 -11.34 12.65
N SER A 122 -7.60 -10.64 13.66
CA SER A 122 -7.34 -9.23 13.92
C SER A 122 -6.07 -9.03 14.78
N THR A 123 -5.35 -7.93 14.53
CA THR A 123 -4.28 -7.46 15.41
C THR A 123 -4.86 -6.83 16.66
N GLN A 124 -4.06 -6.81 17.74
CA GLN A 124 -4.47 -6.20 18.99
C GLN A 124 -4.93 -4.75 18.76
N SER A 125 -6.06 -4.38 19.38
CA SER A 125 -6.69 -3.05 19.28
C SER A 125 -7.38 -2.72 17.96
N TYR A 126 -7.37 -3.60 16.95
CA TYR A 126 -8.05 -3.41 15.67
C TYR A 126 -9.19 -4.41 15.46
N THR A 127 -10.18 -4.05 14.65
CA THR A 127 -11.34 -4.92 14.37
C THR A 127 -11.15 -5.80 13.14
N GLY A 128 -10.18 -5.49 12.28
CA GLY A 128 -9.93 -6.20 11.02
C GLY A 128 -10.62 -5.56 9.81
N TYR A 129 -11.62 -4.71 10.03
CA TYR A 129 -12.37 -4.02 8.97
C TYR A 129 -11.71 -2.73 8.50
N GLU A 130 -10.65 -2.27 9.17
CA GLU A 130 -9.94 -1.08 8.75
C GLU A 130 -9.18 -1.36 7.44
N PRO A 131 -9.04 -0.37 6.52
CA PRO A 131 -8.37 -0.60 5.24
C PRO A 131 -6.96 -1.15 5.37
N THR A 132 -6.22 -0.79 6.42
CA THR A 132 -4.87 -1.31 6.65
C THR A 132 -4.90 -2.73 7.20
N SER A 133 -5.77 -3.02 8.17
CA SER A 133 -5.99 -4.37 8.69
C SER A 133 -6.41 -5.34 7.58
N MET A 134 -7.36 -4.95 6.72
CA MET A 134 -7.78 -5.77 5.58
C MET A 134 -6.63 -6.08 4.61
N ARG A 135 -5.69 -5.15 4.40
CA ARG A 135 -4.49 -5.40 3.58
C ARG A 135 -3.53 -6.35 4.28
N ALA A 136 -3.31 -6.16 5.58
CA ALA A 136 -2.44 -7.02 6.38
C ALA A 136 -2.96 -8.47 6.41
N ILE A 137 -4.27 -8.66 6.63
CA ILE A 137 -4.94 -9.97 6.61
C ILE A 137 -4.77 -10.65 5.24
N ARG A 138 -4.99 -9.93 4.14
CA ARG A 138 -4.80 -10.46 2.77
C ARG A 138 -3.36 -10.88 2.49
N ALA A 139 -2.39 -10.12 3.01
CA ALA A 139 -0.97 -10.43 2.92
C ALA A 139 -0.51 -11.43 3.99
N ARG A 140 -1.42 -12.00 4.80
CA ARG A 140 -1.10 -12.90 5.93
C ARG A 140 -0.03 -12.34 6.86
N TYR A 141 -0.05 -11.02 7.08
CA TYR A 141 0.91 -10.28 7.89
C TYR A 141 2.37 -10.39 7.44
N ASP A 142 2.61 -10.75 6.16
CA ASP A 142 3.93 -10.70 5.57
C ASP A 142 4.38 -9.24 5.36
N PRO A 143 5.55 -8.82 5.90
CA PRO A 143 6.04 -7.45 5.79
C PRO A 143 6.34 -7.04 4.35
N PHE A 144 6.92 -7.93 3.55
CA PHE A 144 7.34 -7.65 2.19
C PHE A 144 6.13 -7.40 1.29
N ASP A 145 5.15 -8.31 1.33
CA ASP A 145 3.92 -8.22 0.54
C ASP A 145 3.06 -7.02 0.96
N GLN A 146 2.98 -6.72 2.27
CA GLN A 146 2.27 -5.54 2.76
C GLN A 146 2.88 -4.23 2.23
N ALA A 147 4.20 -4.09 2.34
CA ALA A 147 4.91 -2.90 1.91
C ALA A 147 4.86 -2.75 0.39
N ARG A 148 5.26 -3.78 -0.36
CA ARG A 148 5.31 -3.76 -1.82
C ARG A 148 3.94 -3.55 -2.44
N GLY A 149 2.92 -4.27 -1.95
CA GLY A 149 1.55 -4.11 -2.42
C GLY A 149 1.01 -2.69 -2.19
N ARG A 150 1.38 -2.04 -1.08
CA ARG A 150 0.97 -0.65 -0.82
C ARG A 150 1.71 0.35 -1.70
N ILE A 151 3.01 0.15 -1.92
CA ILE A 151 3.83 1.01 -2.79
C ILE A 151 3.34 0.94 -4.24
N ASP A 152 3.11 -0.26 -4.76
CA ASP A 152 2.62 -0.46 -6.12
C ASP A 152 1.20 0.11 -6.30
N GLN A 153 0.35 -0.03 -5.27
CA GLN A 153 -0.96 0.63 -5.27
C GLN A 153 -0.83 2.15 -5.40
N LEU A 154 0.05 2.78 -4.61
CA LEU A 154 0.27 4.24 -4.65
C LEU A 154 0.83 4.68 -6.01
N ARG A 155 1.79 3.93 -6.56
CA ARG A 155 2.38 4.16 -7.88
C ARG A 155 1.33 4.07 -8.99
N SER A 156 0.45 3.07 -8.92
CA SER A 156 -0.64 2.86 -9.90
C SER A 156 -1.68 3.99 -9.89
N LEU A 157 -1.86 4.65 -8.75
CA LEU A 157 -2.72 5.82 -8.58
C LEU A 157 -2.06 7.15 -9.00
N GLY A 158 -0.81 7.10 -9.49
CA GLY A 158 -0.07 8.29 -9.93
C GLY A 158 0.57 9.10 -8.80
N HIS A 159 0.77 8.51 -7.62
CA HIS A 159 1.54 9.13 -6.54
C HIS A 159 3.03 8.88 -6.75
N SER A 160 3.86 9.89 -6.51
CA SER A 160 5.31 9.73 -6.37
C SER A 160 5.59 8.91 -5.12
N VAL A 161 6.45 7.90 -5.25
CA VAL A 161 6.79 6.97 -4.17
C VAL A 161 8.30 6.95 -3.93
N ASP A 162 9.00 8.04 -4.25
CA ASP A 162 10.46 8.11 -4.16
C ASP A 162 10.95 8.14 -2.70
N LYS A 163 10.10 8.65 -1.80
CA LYS A 163 10.35 8.71 -0.35
C LYS A 163 9.21 7.99 0.37
N VAL A 164 9.57 6.99 1.16
CA VAL A 164 8.62 6.17 1.94
C VAL A 164 8.93 6.32 3.41
N GLU A 165 7.88 6.55 4.20
CA GLU A 165 7.93 6.46 5.65
C GLU A 165 7.05 5.27 6.08
N TYR A 166 7.65 4.34 6.82
CA TYR A 166 6.92 3.21 7.36
C TYR A 166 6.28 3.58 8.70
N VAL A 167 5.06 3.12 8.91
CA VAL A 167 4.36 3.23 10.19
C VAL A 167 3.96 1.84 10.64
N LEU A 168 4.61 1.35 11.70
CA LEU A 168 4.38 0.06 12.29
C LEU A 168 3.28 0.16 13.34
N MET A 169 2.14 -0.44 13.03
CA MET A 169 0.94 -0.35 13.88
C MET A 169 0.72 -1.63 14.70
N GLY A 170 0.11 -1.47 15.87
CA GLY A 170 -0.27 -2.57 16.77
C GLY A 170 0.23 -2.43 18.20
N GLY A 171 1.07 -1.43 18.49
CA GLY A 171 1.43 -1.00 19.85
C GLY A 171 2.32 -1.92 20.68
N THR A 172 2.50 -3.20 20.32
CA THR A 172 3.30 -4.16 21.09
C THR A 172 4.39 -4.87 20.29
N PHE A 173 4.79 -4.33 19.14
CA PHE A 173 5.84 -4.92 18.29
C PHE A 173 7.14 -5.21 19.05
N MET A 174 7.55 -4.30 19.92
CA MET A 174 8.77 -4.43 20.74
C MET A 174 8.72 -5.57 21.77
N SER A 175 7.55 -6.17 22.00
CA SER A 175 7.41 -7.36 22.86
C SER A 175 7.67 -8.69 22.16
N LEU A 176 7.77 -8.67 20.82
CA LEU A 176 8.09 -9.85 20.03
C LEU A 176 9.59 -10.20 20.11
N SER A 177 9.92 -11.44 19.76
CA SER A 177 11.31 -11.91 19.73
C SER A 177 12.16 -11.03 18.81
N GLU A 178 13.41 -10.79 19.19
CA GLU A 178 14.39 -10.03 18.40
C GLU A 178 14.52 -10.59 16.98
N SER A 179 14.64 -11.92 16.84
CA SER A 179 14.67 -12.60 15.54
C SER A 179 13.47 -12.28 14.63
N TYR A 180 12.27 -12.11 15.20
CA TYR A 180 11.09 -11.75 14.42
C TYR A 180 11.11 -10.27 14.05
N ARG A 181 11.56 -9.40 14.97
CA ARG A 181 11.67 -7.95 14.71
C ARG A 181 12.69 -7.67 13.61
N ASP A 182 13.86 -8.30 13.68
CA ASP A 182 14.92 -8.17 12.68
C ASP A 182 14.46 -8.67 11.31
N TRP A 183 13.85 -9.87 11.26
CA TRP A 183 13.24 -10.39 10.04
C TRP A 183 12.20 -9.43 9.47
N PHE A 184 11.34 -8.86 10.32
CA PHE A 184 10.30 -7.94 9.88
C PHE A 184 10.87 -6.67 9.26
N ILE A 185 11.84 -6.03 9.93
CA ILE A 185 12.46 -4.78 9.46
C ILE A 185 13.30 -5.03 8.19
N ALA A 186 14.08 -6.11 8.15
CA ALA A 186 14.85 -6.47 6.95
C ALA A 186 13.93 -6.62 5.72
N ASN A 187 12.81 -7.33 5.87
CA ASN A 187 11.84 -7.52 4.78
C ASN A 187 11.13 -6.23 4.34
N LEU A 188 10.95 -5.26 5.24
CA LEU A 188 10.45 -3.93 4.84
C LEU A 188 11.44 -3.21 3.94
N HIS A 189 12.73 -3.23 4.27
CA HIS A 189 13.78 -2.63 3.43
C HIS A 189 13.95 -3.37 2.11
N ASP A 190 13.87 -4.70 2.13
CA ASP A 190 13.89 -5.55 0.95
C ASP A 190 12.72 -5.28 0.00
N ALA A 191 11.55 -4.92 0.53
CA ALA A 191 10.42 -4.50 -0.30
C ALA A 191 10.70 -3.23 -1.11
N LEU A 192 11.65 -2.39 -0.67
CA LEU A 192 12.09 -1.19 -1.39
C LEU A 192 13.22 -1.49 -2.38
N SER A 193 14.19 -2.32 -2.00
CA SER A 193 15.37 -2.64 -2.82
C SER A 193 15.06 -3.70 -3.88
N GLY A 194 14.08 -4.57 -3.63
CA GLY A 194 13.80 -5.77 -4.42
C GLY A 194 14.80 -6.91 -4.20
N HIS A 195 15.69 -6.80 -3.22
CA HIS A 195 16.65 -7.85 -2.85
C HIS A 195 16.07 -8.76 -1.76
N THR A 196 16.79 -9.84 -1.43
CA THR A 196 16.50 -10.68 -0.28
C THR A 196 17.76 -10.74 0.57
N SER A 197 17.76 -10.02 1.68
CA SER A 197 18.91 -9.82 2.54
C SER A 197 18.95 -10.87 3.66
N GLN A 198 20.15 -11.14 4.19
CA GLN A 198 20.34 -12.10 5.29
C GLN A 198 20.18 -11.45 6.67
N ASP A 199 20.52 -10.17 6.77
CA ASP A 199 20.44 -9.37 8.00
C ASP A 199 19.89 -7.96 7.75
N VAL A 200 19.57 -7.26 8.83
CA VAL A 200 19.00 -5.90 8.78
C VAL A 200 20.00 -4.91 8.19
N ASP A 201 21.28 -5.01 8.54
CA ASP A 201 22.30 -4.06 8.08
C ASP A 201 22.51 -4.13 6.56
N GLU A 202 22.47 -5.33 5.99
CA GLU A 202 22.49 -5.57 4.55
C GLU A 202 21.25 -4.99 3.89
N ALA A 203 20.06 -5.26 4.44
CA ALA A 203 18.81 -4.74 3.91
C ALA A 203 18.81 -3.21 3.86
N VAL A 204 19.30 -2.55 4.92
CA VAL A 204 19.44 -1.09 4.99
C VAL A 204 20.44 -0.60 3.93
N ARG A 205 21.65 -1.16 3.85
CA ARG A 205 22.67 -0.76 2.87
C ARG A 205 22.18 -0.86 1.42
N LEU A 206 21.41 -1.89 1.10
CA LEU A 206 20.84 -2.07 -0.23
C LEU A 206 19.65 -1.14 -0.48
N SER A 207 18.83 -0.89 0.55
CA SER A 207 17.71 0.06 0.50
C SER A 207 18.18 1.49 0.23
N GLU A 208 19.33 1.91 0.77
CA GLU A 208 19.92 3.24 0.52
C GLU A 208 20.24 3.51 -0.96
N ARG A 209 20.55 2.45 -1.71
CA ARG A 209 20.85 2.51 -3.15
C ARG A 209 19.61 2.36 -4.02
N SER A 210 18.44 2.07 -3.44
CA SER A 210 17.19 1.97 -4.17
C SER A 210 16.71 3.35 -4.67
N VAL A 211 15.93 3.32 -5.75
CA VAL A 211 15.19 4.48 -6.26
C VAL A 211 14.16 4.94 -5.23
N THR A 212 13.48 3.99 -4.58
CA THR A 212 12.56 4.27 -3.48
C THR A 212 13.31 4.21 -2.16
N LYS A 213 13.38 5.32 -1.44
CA LYS A 213 14.14 5.41 -0.19
C LYS A 213 13.24 5.38 1.03
N CYS A 214 13.64 4.61 2.04
CA CYS A 214 13.09 4.73 3.38
C CYS A 214 13.67 5.99 4.03
N ILE A 215 12.79 6.93 4.43
CA ILE A 215 13.20 8.17 5.11
C ILE A 215 12.94 8.14 6.62
N GLY A 216 12.19 7.14 7.09
CA GLY A 216 11.80 7.03 8.48
C GLY A 216 10.94 5.79 8.73
N ILE A 217 11.04 5.28 9.95
CA ILE A 217 10.21 4.19 10.47
C ILE A 217 9.65 4.65 11.81
N THR A 218 8.32 4.75 11.88
CA THR A 218 7.60 5.03 13.12
C THR A 218 7.14 3.70 13.72
N ILE A 219 7.59 3.38 14.94
CA ILE A 219 7.20 2.15 15.65
C ILE A 219 6.30 2.52 16.83
N GLU A 220 5.05 2.05 16.81
CA GLU A 220 4.16 2.16 17.97
C GLU A 220 4.58 1.16 19.05
N THR A 221 4.80 1.66 20.26
CA THR A 221 5.13 0.82 21.42
C THR A 221 4.47 1.33 22.70
N ARG A 222 4.29 0.44 23.68
CA ARG A 222 3.87 0.81 25.02
C ARG A 222 5.03 1.51 25.76
N PRO A 223 4.75 2.44 26.70
CA PRO A 223 5.80 3.17 27.43
C PRO A 223 6.77 2.26 28.22
N ASP A 224 6.30 1.12 28.72
CA ASP A 224 7.12 0.11 29.39
C ASP A 224 8.08 -0.64 28.44
N TYR A 225 7.87 -0.53 27.13
CA TYR A 225 8.73 -1.05 26.07
C TYR A 225 9.55 0.05 25.38
N CYS A 226 9.99 1.05 26.17
CA CYS A 226 10.84 2.16 25.72
C CYS A 226 12.10 2.34 26.62
N LEU A 227 12.58 1.22 27.19
CA LEU A 227 13.79 1.17 28.00
C LEU A 227 15.06 1.23 27.13
N ARG A 228 16.22 1.50 27.74
CA ARG A 228 17.51 1.60 27.03
C ARG A 228 17.83 0.43 26.08
N PRO A 229 17.57 -0.85 26.43
CA PRO A 229 17.78 -1.96 25.50
C PRO A 229 16.88 -1.86 24.26
N HIS A 230 15.61 -1.49 24.43
CA HIS A 230 14.67 -1.32 23.32
C HIS A 230 15.07 -0.14 22.42
N LEU A 231 15.49 0.97 23.01
CA LEU A 231 15.97 2.15 22.27
C LEU A 231 17.27 1.89 21.49
N ARG A 232 18.09 0.92 21.90
CA ARG A 232 19.28 0.51 21.14
C ARG A 232 18.97 -0.46 20.00
N GLN A 233 17.84 -1.15 20.08
CA GLN A 233 17.35 -2.07 19.05
C GLN A 233 16.53 -1.37 17.97
N MET A 234 15.97 -0.20 18.28
CA MET A 234 15.36 0.71 17.30
C MET A 234 16.46 1.52 16.60
#